data_AF-A0A915AL14-F1
#
_entry.id   AF-A0A915AL14-F1
#
_cell.length_a   1.000
_cell.length_b   1.000
_cell.length_c   1.000
_cell.angle_alpha   90.00
_cell.angle_beta   90.00
_cell.angle_gamma   90.00
#
_symmetry.space_group_name_H-M   'P 1'
#
loop_
_entity.id
_entity.type
_entity.pdbx_description
1 polymer ?
#
loop_
_entity_poly.entity_id
_entity_poly.type
_entity_poly.pdbx_seq_one_letter_code
_entity_poly.pdbx_strand_id
1 'polypeptide(L)'
;MAGFDVGSMKTLPGLLKPILFVILLVYLILMAASYFGPGWWIWFTLILQFVLIILISLITLCRLETVLTTRRKWSIFEIIYSGIFALLNIANMIVHITLLVRHRSSLFGIAALICFGLALLYGFNCIMMFKIWRQDGISSQAPGPGLRPGNTGNMHPGLGSAPAAFPDAVPPTSNISYPPAMPPGATFPSNTT
;
A
#
# COMPACT_ATOMS: atom_id res chain seq x y z
N MET A 1 2.22 -8.36 -22.94
CA MET A 1 2.16 -7.09 -23.68
C MET A 1 2.10 -5.96 -22.67
N ALA A 2 3.11 -5.09 -22.62
CA ALA A 2 3.13 -3.93 -21.73
C ALA A 2 2.20 -2.86 -22.31
N GLY A 3 0.96 -2.82 -21.83
CA GLY A 3 -0.03 -1.80 -22.20
C GLY A 3 0.09 -0.59 -21.28
N PHE A 4 0.06 0.60 -21.87
CA PHE A 4 -0.06 1.87 -21.14
C PHE A 4 -1.43 1.91 -20.45
N ASP A 5 -1.48 1.69 -19.14
CA ASP A 5 -2.76 1.65 -18.41
C ASP A 5 -2.90 2.85 -17.48
N VAL A 6 -3.63 3.85 -17.96
CA VAL A 6 -3.99 5.07 -17.23
C VAL A 6 -4.94 4.77 -16.06
N GLY A 7 -5.56 3.59 -16.02
CA GLY A 7 -6.46 3.14 -14.95
C GLY A 7 -5.76 2.99 -13.59
N SER A 8 -4.49 2.56 -13.56
CA SER A 8 -3.70 2.48 -12.32
C SER A 8 -3.41 3.86 -11.70
N MET A 9 -3.43 4.94 -12.49
CA MET A 9 -3.25 6.31 -11.99
C MET A 9 -4.43 6.84 -11.17
N LYS A 10 -5.59 6.17 -11.24
CA LYS A 10 -6.75 6.48 -10.39
C LYS A 10 -6.63 5.89 -8.98
N THR A 11 -5.65 5.03 -8.74
CA THR A 11 -5.32 4.60 -7.38
C THR A 11 -4.45 5.66 -6.71
N LEU A 12 -4.82 6.05 -5.50
CA LEU A 12 -4.11 7.05 -4.66
C LEU A 12 -2.57 6.91 -4.67
N PRO A 13 -1.97 5.71 -4.56
CA PRO A 13 -0.52 5.56 -4.64
C PRO A 13 0.08 5.77 -6.05
N GLY A 14 -0.69 5.51 -7.11
CA GLY A 14 -0.28 5.75 -8.49
C GLY A 14 -0.21 7.24 -8.84
N LEU A 15 -1.10 8.05 -8.25
CA LEU A 15 -1.16 9.50 -8.47
C LEU A 15 -0.07 10.25 -7.68
N LEU A 16 0.42 9.68 -6.57
CA LEU A 16 1.44 10.30 -5.74
C LEU A 16 2.82 10.37 -6.44
N LYS A 17 3.15 9.39 -7.28
CA LYS A 17 4.41 9.31 -8.04
C LYS A 17 4.64 10.51 -8.99
N PRO A 18 3.69 10.87 -9.88
CA PRO A 18 3.85 12.05 -10.74
C PRO A 18 3.87 13.36 -9.95
N ILE A 19 3.11 13.46 -8.84
CA ILE A 19 3.16 14.64 -7.96
C ILE A 19 4.55 14.81 -7.35
N LEU A 20 5.12 13.72 -6.81
CA LEU A 20 6.49 13.69 -6.28
C LEU A 20 7.51 14.10 -7.34
N PHE A 21 7.36 13.59 -8.57
CA PHE A 21 8.24 13.96 -9.69
C PHE A 21 8.18 15.46 -9.99
N VAL A 22 6.98 16.05 -10.08
CA VAL A 22 6.82 17.48 -10.36
C VAL A 22 7.43 18.34 -9.26
N ILE A 23 7.19 18.01 -7.98
CA ILE A 23 7.76 18.75 -6.85
C ILE A 23 9.28 18.65 -6.85
N LEU A 24 9.83 17.46 -7.12
CA LEU A 24 11.27 17.25 -7.21
C LEU A 24 11.90 18.02 -8.38
N LEU A 25 11.20 18.15 -9.51
CA LEU A 25 11.64 18.93 -10.67
C LEU A 25 11.64 20.44 -10.36
N VAL A 26 10.61 20.94 -9.68
CA VAL A 26 10.59 22.33 -9.19
C VAL A 26 11.75 22.59 -8.22
N TYR A 27 12.01 21.64 -7.32
CA TYR A 27 13.14 21.71 -6.39
C TYR A 27 14.49 21.73 -7.13
N LEU A 28 14.65 20.91 -8.16
CA LEU A 28 15.85 20.90 -9.01
C LEU A 28 16.09 22.25 -9.69
N ILE A 29 15.05 22.84 -10.29
CA ILE A 29 15.13 24.14 -10.95
C ILE A 29 15.48 25.24 -9.95
N LEU A 30 14.85 25.24 -8.77
CA LEU A 30 15.14 26.21 -7.70
C LEU A 30 16.61 26.16 -7.28
N MET A 31 17.16 24.96 -7.15
CA MET A 31 18.54 24.74 -6.74
C MET A 31 19.55 25.06 -7.84
N ALA A 32 19.19 24.82 -9.10
CA ALA A 32 19.97 25.24 -10.25
C ALA A 32 19.99 26.77 -10.43
N ALA A 33 18.89 27.45 -10.10
CA ALA A 33 18.77 28.90 -10.15
C ALA A 33 19.42 29.62 -8.95
N SER A 34 19.84 28.89 -7.91
CA SER A 34 20.50 29.48 -6.74
C SER A 34 21.91 29.97 -7.11
N TYR A 35 22.12 31.29 -7.00
CA TYR A 35 23.41 31.94 -7.22
C TYR A 35 24.50 31.44 -6.26
N PHE A 36 24.11 31.16 -5.00
CA PHE A 36 24.97 30.48 -4.05
C PHE A 36 24.89 28.99 -4.36
N GLY A 37 25.92 28.48 -5.02
CA GLY A 37 26.03 27.08 -5.39
C GLY A 37 25.71 26.18 -4.19
N PRO A 38 24.66 25.34 -4.28
CA PRO A 38 24.38 24.38 -3.24
C PRO A 38 25.62 23.51 -2.98
N GLY A 39 25.91 23.22 -1.71
CA GLY A 39 27.02 22.31 -1.39
C GLY A 39 26.89 20.97 -2.11
N TRP A 40 28.01 20.30 -2.36
CA TRP A 40 28.07 19.03 -3.12
C TRP A 40 27.07 17.97 -2.64
N TRP A 41 26.82 17.91 -1.32
CA TRP A 41 25.87 17.01 -0.70
C TRP A 41 24.44 17.18 -1.23
N ILE A 42 23.99 18.43 -1.43
CA ILE A 42 22.63 18.69 -1.90
C ILE A 42 22.49 18.25 -3.35
N TRP A 43 23.47 18.56 -4.20
CA TRP A 43 23.49 18.09 -5.59
C TRP A 43 23.49 16.57 -5.68
N PHE A 44 24.32 15.90 -4.86
CA PHE A 44 24.37 14.44 -4.83
C PHE A 44 23.01 13.82 -4.47
N THR A 45 22.40 14.26 -3.37
CA THR A 45 21.11 13.72 -2.92
C THR A 45 19.97 14.04 -3.90
N LEU A 46 20.00 15.21 -4.53
CA LEU A 46 18.99 15.66 -5.47
C LEU A 46 19.06 14.87 -6.79
N ILE A 47 20.26 14.68 -7.35
CA ILE A 47 20.46 13.85 -8.55
C ILE A 47 20.09 12.40 -8.26
N LEU A 48 20.51 11.86 -7.12
CA LEU A 48 20.18 10.49 -6.70
C LEU A 48 18.65 10.28 -6.63
N GLN A 49 17.94 11.19 -5.97
CA GLN A 49 16.47 11.13 -5.88
C GLN A 49 15.81 11.28 -7.25
N PHE A 50 16.33 12.13 -8.11
CA PHE A 50 15.78 12.38 -9.45
C PHE A 50 15.94 11.17 -10.37
N VAL A 51 17.11 10.53 -10.39
CA VAL A 51 17.34 9.31 -11.18
C VAL A 51 16.45 8.17 -10.69
N LEU A 52 16.37 7.97 -9.37
CA LEU A 52 15.58 6.89 -8.80
C LEU A 52 14.07 7.09 -8.98
N ILE A 53 13.54 8.31 -8.86
CA ILE A 53 12.11 8.55 -9.09
C ILE A 53 11.73 8.33 -10.57
N ILE A 54 12.62 8.68 -11.52
CA ILE A 54 12.41 8.39 -12.95
C ILE A 54 12.39 6.88 -13.17
N LEU A 55 13.37 6.16 -12.62
CA LEU A 55 13.45 4.70 -12.76
C LEU A 55 12.20 4.01 -12.19
N ILE A 56 11.79 4.39 -10.98
CA ILE A 56 10.59 3.83 -10.32
C ILE A 56 9.32 4.18 -11.11
N SER A 57 9.22 5.42 -11.61
CA SER A 57 8.08 5.85 -12.42
C SER A 57 8.01 5.06 -13.73
N LEU A 58 9.14 4.78 -14.38
CA LEU A 58 9.21 3.97 -15.59
C LEU A 58 8.81 2.51 -15.32
N ILE A 59 9.29 1.92 -14.22
CA ILE A 59 8.94 0.53 -13.83
C ILE A 59 7.43 0.41 -13.60
N THR A 60 6.83 1.38 -12.90
CA THR A 60 5.38 1.40 -12.65
C THR A 60 4.59 1.67 -13.93
N LEU A 61 5.03 2.57 -14.79
CA LEU A 61 4.37 2.89 -16.06
C LEU A 61 4.32 1.69 -17.01
N CYS A 62 5.40 0.90 -17.06
CA CYS A 62 5.50 -0.31 -17.86
C CYS A 62 4.79 -1.52 -17.24
N ARG A 63 4.14 -1.39 -16.07
CA ARG A 63 3.59 -2.50 -15.26
C ARG A 63 4.60 -3.64 -15.01
N LEU A 64 5.90 -3.35 -15.10
CA LEU A 64 6.96 -4.32 -14.86
C LEU A 64 6.91 -4.85 -13.43
N GLU A 65 6.35 -4.08 -12.50
CA GLU A 65 6.05 -4.50 -11.12
C GLU A 65 5.23 -5.80 -11.05
N THR A 66 4.25 -6.00 -11.94
CA THR A 66 3.42 -7.22 -11.95
C THR A 66 4.11 -8.43 -12.57
N VAL A 67 5.15 -8.20 -13.39
CA VAL A 67 5.86 -9.25 -14.13
C VAL A 67 7.14 -9.68 -13.39
N LEU A 68 7.87 -8.74 -12.78
CA LEU A 68 9.14 -9.03 -12.10
C LEU A 68 8.98 -9.46 -10.64
N THR A 69 7.92 -9.06 -9.95
CA THR A 69 7.88 -9.20 -8.48
C THR A 69 6.47 -9.43 -7.95
N THR A 70 6.32 -10.35 -6.99
CA THR A 70 5.04 -10.55 -6.30
C THR A 70 4.59 -9.23 -5.66
N ARG A 71 3.32 -8.85 -5.84
CA ARG A 71 2.70 -7.60 -5.35
C ARG A 71 3.12 -7.24 -3.91
N ARG A 72 3.21 -8.23 -3.02
CA ARG A 72 3.65 -8.07 -1.62
C ARG A 72 5.11 -7.64 -1.47
N LYS A 73 6.03 -8.18 -2.28
CA LYS A 73 7.46 -7.81 -2.26
C LYS A 73 7.68 -6.41 -2.82
N TRP A 74 6.90 -6.02 -3.83
CA TRP A 74 6.91 -4.66 -4.37
C TRP A 74 6.52 -3.61 -3.32
N SER A 75 5.47 -3.88 -2.54
CA SER A 75 5.06 -2.97 -1.47
C SER A 75 6.14 -2.77 -0.39
N ILE A 76 6.89 -3.82 -0.02
CA ILE A 76 8.03 -3.70 0.90
C ILE A 76 9.14 -2.83 0.30
N PHE A 77 9.45 -3.02 -0.98
CA PHE A 77 10.42 -2.19 -1.68
C PHE A 77 9.98 -0.71 -1.67
N GLU A 78 8.69 -0.45 -1.88
CA GLU A 78 8.13 0.91 -1.83
C GLU A 78 8.23 1.57 -0.45
N ILE A 79 8.01 0.80 0.62
CA ILE A 79 8.20 1.26 2.00
C ILE A 79 9.67 1.63 2.26
N ILE A 80 10.62 0.78 1.82
CA ILE A 80 12.04 0.98 2.11
C ILE A 80 12.57 2.24 1.42
N TYR A 81 12.37 2.39 0.10
CA TYR A 81 12.93 3.56 -0.58
C TYR A 81 12.26 4.86 -0.12
N SER A 82 10.95 4.84 0.15
CA SER A 82 10.23 6.03 0.60
C SER A 82 10.68 6.45 2.00
N GLY A 83 10.96 5.49 2.89
CA GLY A 83 11.59 5.75 4.18
C GLY A 83 12.98 6.38 4.05
N ILE A 84 13.85 5.82 3.19
CA ILE A 84 15.19 6.36 2.95
C ILE A 84 15.13 7.78 2.38
N PHE A 85 14.23 8.04 1.42
CA PHE A 85 14.07 9.37 0.84
C PHE A 85 13.45 10.37 1.81
N ALA A 86 12.55 9.95 2.70
CA ALA A 86 12.06 10.82 3.77
C ALA A 86 13.21 11.26 4.70
N LEU A 87 14.07 10.32 5.12
CA LEU A 87 15.24 10.63 5.96
C LEU A 87 16.25 11.54 5.25
N LEU A 88 16.54 11.28 3.98
CA LEU A 88 17.42 12.14 3.18
C LEU A 88 16.85 13.56 3.04
N ASN A 89 15.54 13.71 2.87
CA ASN A 89 14.89 15.02 2.81
C ASN A 89 14.93 15.76 4.16
N ILE A 90 14.83 15.05 5.29
CA ILE A 90 15.02 15.64 6.62
C ILE A 90 16.46 16.14 6.78
N ALA A 91 17.46 15.34 6.38
CA ALA A 91 18.85 15.77 6.41
C ALA A 91 19.08 17.01 5.52
N ASN A 92 18.52 17.01 4.31
CA ASN A 92 18.59 18.16 3.40
C ASN A 92 17.92 19.41 3.97
N MET A 93 16.80 19.26 4.70
CA MET A 93 16.16 20.37 5.41
C MET A 93 17.12 21.00 6.42
N ILE A 94 17.82 20.21 7.23
CA ILE A 94 18.78 20.72 8.24
C ILE A 94 19.92 21.49 7.55
N VAL A 95 20.44 20.96 6.45
CA VAL A 95 21.50 21.62 5.66
C VAL A 95 20.99 22.96 5.11
N HIS A 96 19.78 23.01 4.58
CA HIS A 96 19.17 24.23 4.06
C HIS A 96 18.93 25.29 5.12
N ILE A 97 18.45 24.90 6.30
CA ILE A 97 18.31 25.82 7.43
C ILE A 97 19.68 26.38 7.83
N THR A 98 20.73 25.56 7.82
CA THR A 98 22.09 26.01 8.12
C THR A 98 22.58 27.01 7.06
N LEU A 99 22.32 26.76 5.78
CA LEU A 99 22.66 27.67 4.68
C LEU A 99 21.83 28.96 4.71
N LEU A 100 20.57 28.89 5.12
CA LEU A 100 19.71 30.05 5.36
C LEU A 100 20.32 30.97 6.42
N VAL A 101 20.76 30.43 7.56
CA VAL A 101 21.40 31.22 8.62
C VAL A 101 22.72 31.82 8.14
N ARG A 102 23.52 31.06 7.38
CA ARG A 102 24.84 31.48 6.89
C ARG A 102 24.77 32.56 5.82
N HIS A 103 23.91 32.39 4.81
CA HIS A 103 23.86 33.27 3.64
C HIS A 103 22.72 34.31 3.71
N ARG A 104 21.83 34.21 4.70
CA ARG A 104 20.62 35.06 4.86
C ARG A 104 19.77 35.19 3.60
N SER A 105 19.80 34.17 2.74
CA SER A 105 19.02 34.13 1.50
C SER A 105 17.72 33.38 1.72
N SER A 106 16.59 34.01 1.39
CA SER A 106 15.25 33.43 1.51
C SER A 106 15.04 32.18 0.64
N LEU A 107 15.83 32.01 -0.43
CA LEU A 107 15.77 30.84 -1.32
C LEU A 107 16.05 29.54 -0.56
N PHE A 108 17.01 29.55 0.36
CA PHE A 108 17.31 28.37 1.20
C PHE A 108 16.18 28.04 2.18
N GLY A 109 15.42 29.05 2.63
CA GLY A 109 14.24 28.84 3.45
C GLY A 109 13.10 28.18 2.68
N ILE A 110 12.84 28.63 1.45
CA ILE A 110 11.85 28.01 0.55
C ILE A 110 12.26 26.57 0.22
N ALA A 111 13.55 26.34 -0.07
CA ALA A 111 14.10 25.01 -0.29
C ALA A 111 13.90 24.08 0.92
N ALA A 112 14.12 24.57 2.14
CA ALA A 112 13.87 23.81 3.37
C ALA A 112 12.39 23.41 3.51
N LEU A 113 11.46 24.31 3.21
CA LEU A 113 10.02 24.01 3.23
C LEU A 113 9.63 22.96 2.19
N ILE A 114 10.22 23.02 0.99
CA ILE A 114 10.02 22.00 -0.04
C ILE A 114 10.55 20.64 0.41
N CYS A 115 11.75 20.58 0.99
CA CYS A 115 12.30 19.34 1.56
C CYS A 115 11.41 18.78 2.68
N PHE A 116 10.88 19.64 3.55
CA PHE A 116 9.94 19.23 4.58
C PHE A 116 8.65 18.65 3.98
N GLY A 117 8.07 19.31 2.97
CA GLY A 117 6.91 18.82 2.24
C GLY A 117 7.19 17.47 1.57
N LEU A 118 8.33 17.31 0.92
CA LEU A 118 8.77 16.05 0.32
C LEU A 118 8.91 14.95 1.36
N ALA A 119 9.50 15.24 2.53
CA ALA A 119 9.60 14.26 3.62
C ALA A 119 8.22 13.78 4.09
N LEU A 120 7.24 14.69 4.20
CA LEU A 120 5.86 14.32 4.54
C LEU A 120 5.19 13.49 3.44
N LEU A 121 5.36 13.85 2.15
CA LEU A 121 4.80 13.08 1.04
C LEU A 121 5.40 11.66 0.97
N TYR A 122 6.72 11.54 1.13
CA TYR A 122 7.37 10.23 1.18
C TYR A 122 6.95 9.43 2.42
N GLY A 123 6.80 10.09 3.58
CA GLY A 123 6.26 9.46 4.79
C GLY A 123 4.82 8.98 4.63
N PHE A 124 3.98 9.78 3.98
CA PHE A 124 2.60 9.41 3.66
C PHE A 124 2.53 8.22 2.69
N ASN A 125 3.39 8.23 1.66
CA ASN A 125 3.54 7.08 0.75
C ASN A 125 3.91 5.80 1.51
N CYS A 126 4.87 5.91 2.43
CA CYS A 126 5.32 4.81 3.27
C CYS A 126 4.16 4.24 4.12
N ILE A 127 3.38 5.12 4.78
CA ILE A 127 2.21 4.71 5.59
C ILE A 127 1.14 4.03 4.73
N MET A 128 0.85 4.58 3.55
CA MET A 128 -0.13 3.98 2.62
C MET A 128 0.29 2.58 2.19
N MET A 129 1.55 2.41 1.80
CA MET A 129 2.09 1.11 1.41
C MET A 129 2.15 0.13 2.58
N PHE A 130 2.48 0.61 3.78
CA PHE A 130 2.44 -0.21 4.98
C PHE A 130 1.04 -0.75 5.28
N LYS A 131 0.00 0.06 5.09
CA LYS A 131 -1.40 -0.40 5.24
C LYS A 131 -1.77 -1.46 4.20
N ILE A 132 -1.38 -1.26 2.94
CA ILE A 132 -1.62 -2.23 1.86
C ILE A 132 -0.90 -3.54 2.15
N TRP A 133 0.38 -3.48 2.53
CA TRP A 133 1.17 -4.66 2.88
C TRP A 133 0.57 -5.44 4.06
N ARG A 134 0.09 -4.75 5.10
CA ARG A 134 -0.60 -5.38 6.25
C ARG A 134 -1.88 -6.08 5.83
N GLN A 135 -2.69 -5.45 4.99
CA GLN A 135 -3.96 -6.01 4.50
C GLN A 135 -3.72 -7.24 3.61
N ASP A 136 -2.77 -7.15 2.69
CA ASP A 136 -2.37 -8.26 1.80
C ASP A 136 -1.82 -9.45 2.60
N GLY A 137 -1.20 -9.22 3.76
CA GLY A 137 -0.73 -10.29 4.66
C GLY A 137 -1.85 -11.08 5.34
N ILE A 138 -2.99 -10.46 5.63
CA ILE A 138 -4.14 -11.09 6.28
C ILE A 138 -4.94 -11.92 5.25
N SER A 139 -5.10 -11.41 4.04
CA SER A 139 -5.79 -12.12 2.94
C SER A 139 -4.95 -13.25 2.31
N SER A 140 -3.63 -13.26 2.54
CA SER A 140 -2.74 -14.36 2.12
C SER A 140 -2.77 -15.57 3.06
N GLN A 141 -3.44 -15.50 4.21
CA GLN A 141 -3.71 -16.68 5.02
C GLN A 141 -4.75 -17.53 4.28
N ALA A 142 -4.25 -18.49 3.50
CA ALA A 142 -5.08 -19.57 2.99
C ALA A 142 -5.89 -20.14 4.16
N PRO A 143 -7.21 -20.39 3.99
CA PRO A 143 -7.97 -21.06 5.02
C PRO A 143 -7.25 -22.38 5.33
N GLY A 144 -6.98 -22.64 6.61
CA GLY A 144 -6.42 -23.93 7.01
C GLY A 144 -7.23 -25.09 6.42
N PRO A 145 -6.62 -26.29 6.29
CA PRO A 145 -7.28 -27.43 5.65
C PRO A 145 -8.68 -27.64 6.24
N GLY A 146 -9.73 -27.38 5.45
CA GLY A 146 -11.13 -27.58 5.86
C GLY A 146 -12.08 -26.38 5.75
N LEU A 147 -11.60 -25.17 5.44
CA LEU A 147 -12.47 -23.99 5.33
C LEU A 147 -12.83 -23.68 3.86
N ARG A 148 -14.05 -24.08 3.49
CA ARG A 148 -14.65 -23.82 2.16
C ARG A 148 -15.01 -22.33 2.03
N PRO A 149 -14.72 -21.67 0.89
CA PRO A 149 -15.16 -20.30 0.63
C PRO A 149 -16.70 -20.23 0.71
N GLY A 150 -17.23 -19.37 1.59
CA GLY A 150 -18.67 -19.18 1.79
C GLY A 150 -19.20 -19.45 3.20
N ASN A 151 -18.39 -19.99 4.12
CA ASN A 151 -18.80 -20.20 5.51
C ASN A 151 -18.34 -19.03 6.42
N THR A 152 -19.19 -18.01 6.56
CA THR A 152 -18.97 -16.83 7.42
C THR A 152 -19.00 -17.12 8.91
N GLY A 153 -19.43 -18.32 9.32
CA GLY A 153 -19.59 -18.69 10.73
C GLY A 153 -18.28 -18.80 11.53
N ASN A 154 -17.14 -19.03 10.87
CA ASN A 154 -15.83 -19.25 11.53
C ASN A 154 -14.79 -18.16 11.21
N MET A 155 -15.20 -16.98 10.72
CA MET A 155 -14.28 -15.90 10.32
C MET A 155 -13.82 -14.98 11.46
N HIS A 156 -13.94 -15.38 12.73
CA HIS A 156 -13.44 -14.58 13.85
C HIS A 156 -12.08 -15.10 14.34
N PRO A 157 -10.96 -14.42 14.03
CA PRO A 157 -9.65 -14.79 14.56
C PRO A 157 -9.54 -14.26 16.00
N GLY A 158 -10.11 -14.95 16.98
CA GLY A 158 -9.98 -14.53 18.37
C GLY A 158 -10.81 -15.22 19.43
N LEU A 159 -11.83 -16.02 19.07
CA LEU A 159 -12.70 -16.66 20.06
C LEU A 159 -12.99 -18.10 19.64
N GLY A 160 -12.34 -19.04 20.32
CA GLY A 160 -12.84 -20.42 20.43
C GLY A 160 -12.09 -21.51 19.66
N SER A 161 -10.81 -21.69 19.91
CA SER A 161 -10.26 -23.06 19.93
C SER A 161 -9.14 -23.13 20.97
N ALA A 162 -9.53 -23.13 22.24
CA ALA A 162 -8.66 -23.63 23.30
C ALA A 162 -8.40 -25.14 23.02
N PRO A 163 -7.19 -25.64 23.32
CA PRO A 163 -6.79 -27.00 22.93
C PRO A 163 -7.42 -28.06 23.83
N ALA A 164 -7.84 -29.17 23.20
CA ALA A 164 -8.18 -30.48 23.75
C ALA A 164 -9.48 -30.64 24.55
N ALA A 165 -10.45 -31.39 23.99
CA ALA A 165 -11.13 -32.49 24.67
C ALA A 165 -12.03 -33.27 23.69
N PHE A 166 -11.97 -34.60 23.77
CA PHE A 166 -12.80 -35.62 23.11
C PHE A 166 -12.37 -36.15 21.73
N PRO A 167 -11.70 -37.32 21.67
CA PRO A 167 -11.88 -38.26 20.57
C PRO A 167 -13.27 -38.91 20.70
N ASP A 168 -13.87 -39.33 19.58
CA ASP A 168 -15.15 -40.07 19.47
C ASP A 168 -16.46 -39.27 19.34
N ALA A 169 -16.56 -38.40 18.34
CA ALA A 169 -17.85 -37.98 17.80
C ALA A 169 -18.07 -38.57 16.39
N VAL A 170 -18.81 -39.67 16.32
CA VAL A 170 -19.31 -40.28 15.07
C VAL A 170 -20.26 -39.28 14.38
N PRO A 171 -20.11 -39.00 13.07
CA PRO A 171 -21.01 -38.08 12.37
C PRO A 171 -22.41 -38.70 12.19
N PRO A 172 -23.51 -37.94 12.39
CA PRO A 172 -24.84 -38.45 12.10
C PRO A 172 -25.03 -38.52 10.57
N THR A 173 -25.15 -39.74 10.06
CA THR A 173 -25.72 -40.03 8.75
C THR A 173 -27.21 -39.73 8.78
N SER A 174 -27.69 -38.73 8.03
CA SER A 174 -29.10 -38.67 7.68
C SER A 174 -29.31 -38.09 6.28
N ASN A 175 -29.73 -39.01 5.42
CA ASN A 175 -30.33 -38.82 4.13
C ASN A 175 -31.68 -38.10 4.34
N ILE A 176 -31.85 -36.86 3.86
CA ILE A 176 -33.16 -36.18 3.88
C ILE A 176 -33.39 -35.52 2.52
N SER A 177 -34.09 -36.24 1.65
CA SER A 177 -34.80 -35.70 0.50
C SER A 177 -36.05 -34.97 0.99
N TYR A 178 -36.14 -33.67 0.74
CA TYR A 178 -37.36 -32.91 1.03
C TYR A 178 -38.40 -33.18 -0.07
N PRO A 179 -39.69 -33.43 0.26
CA PRO A 179 -40.75 -33.49 -0.74
C PRO A 179 -41.15 -32.07 -1.20
N PRO A 180 -41.71 -31.90 -2.41
CA PRO A 180 -42.07 -30.59 -2.94
C PRO A 180 -43.28 -30.00 -2.21
N ALA A 181 -43.26 -28.68 -2.00
CA ALA A 181 -44.28 -27.93 -1.28
C ALA A 181 -45.68 -28.07 -1.92
N MET A 182 -46.69 -28.39 -1.11
CA MET A 182 -48.11 -28.38 -1.50
C MET A 182 -48.70 -26.96 -1.46
N PRO A 183 -49.68 -26.62 -2.32
CA PRO A 183 -50.29 -25.30 -2.36
C PRO A 183 -51.36 -25.11 -1.25
N PRO A 184 -51.71 -23.87 -0.91
CA PRO A 184 -52.65 -23.57 0.18
C PRO A 184 -54.08 -23.91 -0.24
N GLY A 185 -54.74 -24.83 0.48
CA GLY A 185 -56.17 -25.13 0.28
C GLY A 185 -56.65 -26.56 0.55
N ALA A 186 -55.80 -27.50 0.98
CA ALA A 186 -56.25 -28.86 1.27
C ALA A 186 -56.83 -29.01 2.70
N THR A 187 -58.13 -29.29 2.80
CA THR A 187 -58.81 -29.72 4.03
C THR A 187 -58.65 -31.23 4.24
N PHE A 188 -58.38 -31.66 5.47
CA PHE A 188 -58.27 -33.08 5.83
C PHE A 188 -59.63 -33.68 6.25
N PRO A 189 -59.96 -34.93 5.90
CA PRO A 189 -61.03 -35.67 6.56
C PRO A 189 -60.52 -36.24 7.90
N SER A 190 -61.27 -35.98 8.97
CA SER A 190 -61.10 -36.67 10.25
C SER A 190 -61.64 -38.09 10.12
N ASN A 191 -60.83 -39.10 10.41
CA ASN A 191 -61.36 -40.42 10.75
C ASN A 191 -60.69 -40.96 12.01
N THR A 192 -61.50 -40.95 13.06
CA THR A 192 -61.63 -41.92 14.13
C THR A 192 -61.41 -43.36 13.66
N THR A 193 -60.58 -44.11 14.39
CA THR A 193 -60.97 -45.20 15.31
C THR A 193 -59.75 -45.69 16.07
#